data_AF-A0A0G9LEA9-F1
#
_entry.id   AF-A0A0G9LEA9-F1
#
_cell.length_a   1.000
_cell.length_b   1.000
_cell.length_c   1.000
_cell.angle_alpha   90.00
_cell.angle_beta   90.00
_cell.angle_gamma   90.00
#
_symmetry.space_group_name_H-M   'P 1'
#
loop_
_entity.id
_entity.type
_entity.pdbx_description
1 polymer ?
#
loop_
_entity_poly.entity_id
_entity_poly.type
_entity_poly.pdbx_seq_one_letter_code
_entity_poly.pdbx_strand_id
1 'polypeptide(L)'
;MIKNTNNKKKKKGFTLIELIIVIAIIAILAALAIPKFGEVRKDAAFKSDVANSKTIANSVATLVTDSKLSDGTYYVDGTKDADNVIENYLQNSPAPKTKGYNVFKVVVTKGDAVITMETAQDAASGSVPLFPVAATSVD
;
A
#
# COMPACT_ATOMS: atom_id res chain seq x y z
N MET A 1 -21.22 48.84 55.98
CA MET A 1 -20.19 49.24 55.01
C MET A 1 -19.38 48.01 54.62
N ILE A 2 -19.48 47.53 53.38
CA ILE A 2 -18.76 46.34 52.88
C ILE A 2 -17.89 46.80 51.71
N LYS A 3 -16.57 46.59 51.80
CA LYS A 3 -15.61 46.92 50.73
C LYS A 3 -15.50 45.72 49.78
N ASN A 4 -15.94 45.88 48.53
CA ASN A 4 -15.75 44.90 47.46
C ASN A 4 -14.37 45.08 46.82
N THR A 5 -13.45 44.15 47.05
CA THR A 5 -12.10 44.16 46.45
C THR A 5 -12.10 43.35 45.16
N ASN A 6 -12.30 44.03 44.02
CA ASN A 6 -12.15 43.44 42.68
C ASN A 6 -10.68 43.16 42.37
N ASN A 7 -10.23 41.94 42.67
CA ASN A 7 -8.89 41.46 42.41
C ASN A 7 -8.72 41.17 40.91
N LYS A 8 -8.38 42.19 40.10
CA LYS A 8 -8.08 42.04 38.67
C LYS A 8 -6.78 41.25 38.51
N LYS A 9 -6.87 39.92 38.42
CA LYS A 9 -5.74 39.07 38.00
C LYS A 9 -5.28 39.54 36.62
N LYS A 10 -4.05 40.03 36.51
CA LYS A 10 -3.43 40.40 35.22
C LYS A 10 -3.42 39.16 34.34
N LYS A 11 -4.25 39.11 33.30
CA LYS A 11 -4.15 38.07 32.27
C LYS A 11 -2.84 38.31 31.52
N LYS A 12 -1.87 37.40 31.66
CA LYS A 12 -0.68 37.39 30.82
C LYS A 12 -1.13 36.97 29.41
N GLY A 13 -1.05 37.88 28.45
CA GLY A 13 -1.26 37.58 27.04
C GLY A 13 -0.01 36.96 26.42
N PHE A 14 -0.20 36.17 25.37
CA PHE A 14 0.88 35.61 24.56
C PHE A 14 1.59 36.74 23.81
N THR A 15 2.92 36.71 23.75
CA THR A 15 3.69 37.70 23.01
C THR A 15 3.77 37.32 21.53
N LEU A 16 3.84 38.31 20.63
CA LEU A 16 4.02 38.05 19.21
C LEU A 16 5.35 37.33 18.92
N ILE A 17 6.39 37.60 19.71
CA ILE A 17 7.69 36.96 19.56
C ILE A 17 7.64 35.47 19.88
N GLU A 18 6.88 35.07 20.92
CA GLU A 18 6.66 33.66 21.23
C GLU A 18 5.98 32.94 20.07
N LEU A 19 5.03 33.58 19.39
CA LEU A 19 4.35 32.98 18.24
C LEU A 19 5.28 32.83 17.04
N ILE A 20 6.13 33.84 16.78
CA ILE A 20 7.07 33.83 15.65
C ILE A 20 8.11 32.72 15.80
N ILE A 21 8.63 32.50 17.01
CA ILE A 21 9.61 31.44 17.25
C ILE A 21 8.98 30.05 17.05
N VAL A 22 7.72 29.86 17.47
CA VAL A 22 7.01 28.59 17.30
C VAL A 22 6.82 28.25 15.82
N ILE A 23 6.34 29.19 15.00
CA ILE A 23 6.18 28.93 13.56
C ILE A 23 7.52 28.70 12.85
N ALA A 24 8.59 29.37 13.30
CA ALA A 24 9.92 29.18 12.75
C ALA A 24 10.45 27.75 12.99
N ILE A 25 10.28 27.22 14.21
CA ILE A 25 10.68 25.84 14.53
C ILE A 25 9.83 24.83 13.76
N ILE A 26 8.50 25.03 13.69
CA ILE A 26 7.61 24.15 12.92
C ILE A 26 8.01 24.14 11.44
N ALA A 27 8.39 25.29 10.86
CA ALA A 27 8.83 25.39 9.48
C ALA A 27 10.10 24.56 9.20
N ILE A 28 11.09 24.61 10.09
CA ILE A 28 12.33 23.82 9.97
C ILE A 28 12.03 22.32 10.04
N LEU A 29 11.22 21.90 11.02
CA LEU A 29 10.85 20.49 11.18
C LEU A 29 10.03 19.97 9.98
N ALA A 30 9.09 20.77 9.49
CA ALA A 30 8.27 20.43 8.33
C ALA A 30 9.13 20.28 7.06
N ALA A 31 10.11 21.16 6.85
CA ALA A 31 11.00 21.11 5.69
C ALA A 31 11.79 19.80 5.59
N LEU A 32 12.24 19.24 6.72
CA LEU A 32 12.97 17.97 6.74
C LEU A 32 12.06 16.75 6.67
N ALA A 33 10.86 16.83 7.24
CA ALA A 33 9.95 15.71 7.35
C ALA A 33 9.23 15.40 6.02
N ILE A 34 8.72 16.43 5.32
CA ILE A 34 7.92 16.28 4.10
C ILE A 34 8.57 15.44 2.99
N PRO A 35 9.85 15.63 2.59
CA PRO A 35 10.42 14.91 1.44
C PRO A 35 10.47 13.40 1.65
N LYS A 36 10.75 12.93 2.88
CA LYS A 36 10.88 11.49 3.17
C LYS A 36 9.56 10.72 3.11
N PHE A 37 8.42 11.39 3.35
CA PHE A 37 7.13 10.69 3.38
C PHE A 37 6.71 10.11 2.02
N GLY A 38 7.14 10.71 0.91
CA GLY A 38 6.76 10.24 -0.43
C GLY A 38 7.40 8.90 -0.79
N GLU A 39 8.70 8.77 -0.58
CA GLU A 39 9.47 7.56 -0.92
C GLU A 39 9.10 6.38 -0.03
N VAL A 40 9.01 6.60 1.29
CA VAL A 40 8.60 5.57 2.25
C VAL A 40 7.22 4.99 1.91
N ARG A 41 6.28 5.84 1.47
CA ARG A 41 4.95 5.37 1.05
C ARG A 41 5.00 4.52 -0.23
N LYS A 42 5.85 4.87 -1.20
CA LYS A 42 6.01 4.10 -2.44
C LYS A 42 6.64 2.73 -2.15
N ASP A 43 7.70 2.70 -1.35
CA ASP A 43 8.37 1.45 -0.96
C ASP A 43 7.44 0.55 -0.12
N ALA A 44 6.69 1.12 0.83
CA ALA A 44 5.70 0.38 1.61
C ALA A 44 4.59 -0.21 0.73
N ALA A 45 4.11 0.54 -0.27
CA ALA A 45 3.12 0.06 -1.22
C ALA A 45 3.65 -1.12 -2.04
N PHE A 46 4.86 -1.00 -2.61
CA PHE A 46 5.48 -2.07 -3.39
C PHE A 46 5.74 -3.32 -2.54
N LYS A 47 6.23 -3.17 -1.31
CA LYS A 47 6.42 -4.29 -0.37
C LYS A 47 5.11 -4.97 -0.01
N SER A 48 4.03 -4.20 0.17
CA SER A 48 2.69 -4.76 0.37
C SER A 48 2.24 -5.59 -0.83
N ASP A 49 2.53 -5.13 -2.04
CA ASP A 49 2.17 -5.85 -3.27
C ASP A 49 2.95 -7.15 -3.44
N VAL A 50 4.24 -7.16 -3.09
CA VAL A 50 5.04 -8.40 -3.04
C VAL A 50 4.52 -9.37 -1.97
N ALA A 51 4.01 -8.88 -0.83
CA ALA A 51 3.40 -9.75 0.18
C ALA A 51 2.05 -10.32 -0.29
N ASN A 52 1.24 -9.49 -0.96
CA ASN A 52 -0.03 -9.91 -1.55
C ASN A 52 0.19 -10.93 -2.68
N SER A 53 1.20 -10.76 -3.53
CA SER A 53 1.54 -11.74 -4.58
C SER A 53 1.90 -13.09 -4.00
N LYS A 54 2.67 -13.15 -2.90
CA LYS A 54 2.95 -14.41 -2.19
C LYS A 54 1.69 -15.09 -1.65
N THR A 55 0.75 -14.29 -1.14
CA THR A 55 -0.53 -14.81 -0.64
C THR A 55 -1.36 -15.41 -1.78
N ILE A 56 -1.41 -14.73 -2.93
CA ILE A 56 -2.03 -15.23 -4.15
C ILE A 56 -1.30 -16.51 -4.62
N ALA A 57 0.02 -16.53 -4.66
CA ALA A 57 0.79 -17.72 -5.08
C ALA A 57 0.48 -18.94 -4.21
N ASN A 58 0.39 -18.76 -2.89
CA ASN A 58 0.03 -19.84 -1.96
C ASN A 58 -1.40 -20.37 -2.21
N SER A 59 -2.35 -19.48 -2.53
CA SER A 59 -3.69 -19.90 -2.91
C SER A 59 -3.70 -20.71 -4.20
N VAL A 60 -2.95 -20.28 -5.21
CA VAL A 60 -2.78 -21.01 -6.48
C VAL A 60 -2.19 -22.39 -6.22
N ALA A 61 -1.10 -22.50 -5.46
CA ALA A 61 -0.47 -23.78 -5.15
C ALA A 61 -1.44 -24.76 -4.46
N THR A 62 -2.29 -24.26 -3.55
CA THR A 62 -3.30 -25.08 -2.89
C THR A 62 -4.40 -25.51 -3.86
N LEU A 63 -4.91 -24.59 -4.69
CA LEU A 63 -5.97 -24.87 -5.65
C LEU A 63 -5.53 -25.82 -6.77
N VAL A 64 -4.28 -25.73 -7.21
CA VAL A 64 -3.68 -26.68 -8.15
C VAL A 64 -3.60 -28.07 -7.53
N THR A 65 -3.16 -28.16 -6.26
CA THR A 65 -3.09 -29.43 -5.52
C THR A 65 -4.48 -30.07 -5.38
N ASP A 66 -5.49 -29.25 -5.11
CA ASP A 66 -6.90 -29.66 -5.03
C ASP A 66 -7.53 -29.95 -6.40
N SER A 67 -6.80 -29.80 -7.51
CA SER A 67 -7.32 -29.91 -8.89
C SER A 67 -8.51 -28.98 -9.19
N LYS A 68 -8.59 -27.84 -8.47
CA LYS A 68 -9.65 -26.82 -8.60
C LYS A 68 -9.25 -25.66 -9.51
N LEU A 69 -8.00 -25.60 -9.94
CA LEU A 69 -7.48 -24.54 -10.80
C LEU A 69 -6.79 -25.15 -12.01
N SER A 70 -7.13 -24.64 -13.18
CA SER A 70 -6.55 -25.03 -14.46
C SER A 70 -5.42 -24.09 -14.85
N ASP A 71 -4.57 -24.54 -15.77
CA ASP A 71 -3.61 -23.65 -16.42
C ASP A 71 -4.35 -22.52 -17.16
N GLY A 72 -3.82 -21.31 -17.06
CA GLY A 72 -4.51 -20.14 -17.61
C GLY A 72 -4.00 -18.82 -17.04
N THR A 73 -4.67 -17.74 -17.45
CA THR A 73 -4.44 -16.39 -16.93
C THR A 73 -5.65 -15.97 -16.12
N TYR A 74 -5.41 -15.50 -14.91
CA TYR A 74 -6.42 -15.00 -13.97
C TYR A 74 -6.04 -13.58 -13.53
N TYR A 75 -7.02 -12.80 -13.13
CA TYR A 75 -6.82 -11.41 -12.69
C TYR A 75 -7.35 -11.22 -11.28
N VAL A 76 -6.58 -10.58 -10.40
CA VAL A 76 -6.98 -10.27 -9.02
C VAL A 76 -6.87 -8.77 -8.83
N ASP A 77 -7.98 -8.08 -8.58
CA ASP A 77 -8.04 -6.61 -8.61
C ASP A 77 -8.64 -5.99 -7.35
N GLY A 78 -8.89 -6.81 -6.33
CA GLY A 78 -9.53 -6.39 -5.09
C GLY A 78 -11.04 -6.58 -5.06
N THR A 79 -11.65 -7.00 -6.17
CA THR A 79 -13.05 -7.40 -6.21
C THR A 79 -13.19 -8.91 -5.99
N LYS A 80 -14.43 -9.40 -5.87
CA LYS A 80 -14.71 -10.83 -5.78
C LYS A 80 -15.53 -11.21 -7.00
N ASP A 81 -14.87 -11.68 -8.04
CA ASP A 81 -15.55 -12.27 -9.18
C ASP A 81 -15.94 -13.72 -8.88
N ALA A 82 -17.22 -14.04 -9.07
CA ALA A 82 -17.76 -15.39 -8.85
C ALA A 82 -17.11 -16.43 -9.78
N ASP A 83 -16.65 -16.01 -10.96
CA ASP A 83 -15.99 -16.90 -11.92
C ASP A 83 -14.49 -17.06 -11.64
N ASN A 84 -13.92 -16.23 -10.77
CA ASN A 84 -12.51 -16.28 -10.41
C ASN A 84 -12.25 -17.16 -9.18
N VAL A 85 -11.81 -18.38 -9.44
CA VAL A 85 -11.53 -19.39 -8.41
C VAL A 85 -10.48 -18.92 -7.39
N ILE A 86 -9.47 -18.17 -7.83
CA ILE A 86 -8.42 -17.64 -6.95
C ILE A 86 -9.01 -16.61 -6.00
N GLU A 87 -9.75 -15.64 -6.52
CA GLU A 87 -10.38 -14.62 -5.68
C GLU A 87 -11.36 -15.23 -4.68
N ASN A 88 -12.13 -16.24 -5.07
CA ASN A 88 -13.08 -16.91 -4.18
C ASN A 88 -12.40 -17.76 -3.10
N TYR A 89 -11.19 -18.24 -3.33
CA TYR A 89 -10.41 -18.95 -2.32
C TYR A 89 -9.81 -18.00 -1.28
N LEU A 90 -9.44 -16.79 -1.68
CA LEU A 90 -8.88 -15.78 -0.77
C LEU A 90 -9.95 -15.27 0.20
N GLN A 91 -9.61 -14.98 1.46
CA GLN A 91 -10.56 -14.34 2.38
C GLN A 91 -10.92 -12.92 1.91
N ASN A 92 -9.92 -12.16 1.49
CA ASN A 92 -10.06 -10.85 0.86
C ASN A 92 -9.28 -10.86 -0.45
N SER A 93 -9.87 -10.34 -1.53
CA SER A 93 -9.11 -10.12 -2.77
C SER A 93 -8.24 -8.88 -2.59
N PRO A 94 -6.91 -8.96 -2.74
CA PRO A 94 -6.05 -7.80 -2.64
C PRO A 94 -5.98 -7.04 -3.97
N ALA A 95 -6.12 -5.72 -3.92
CA ALA A 95 -5.77 -4.82 -5.03
C ALA A 95 -4.32 -4.30 -4.89
N PRO A 96 -3.60 -4.06 -5.99
CA PRO A 96 -2.31 -3.38 -5.96
C PRO A 96 -2.36 -2.05 -5.21
N LYS A 97 -1.32 -1.76 -4.43
CA LYS A 97 -1.15 -0.52 -3.66
C LYS A 97 -0.20 0.45 -4.35
N THR A 98 0.69 -0.06 -5.20
CA THR A 98 1.60 0.77 -5.99
C THR A 98 0.78 1.61 -6.99
N LYS A 99 0.98 2.92 -6.95
CA LYS A 99 0.26 3.85 -7.82
C LYS A 99 0.51 3.53 -9.31
N GLY A 100 -0.56 3.55 -10.10
CA GLY A 100 -0.52 3.29 -11.54
C GLY A 100 -0.78 1.84 -11.92
N TYR A 101 -0.88 0.93 -10.93
CA TYR A 101 -1.24 -0.46 -11.13
C TYR A 101 -2.61 -0.74 -10.53
N ASN A 102 -3.40 -1.56 -11.22
CA ASN A 102 -4.80 -1.81 -10.86
C ASN A 102 -5.12 -3.30 -10.68
N VAL A 103 -4.34 -4.19 -11.31
CA VAL A 103 -4.60 -5.63 -11.26
C VAL A 103 -3.32 -6.42 -11.00
N PHE A 104 -3.45 -7.56 -10.32
CA PHE A 104 -2.48 -8.64 -10.35
C PHE A 104 -2.89 -9.63 -11.42
N LYS A 105 -2.03 -9.84 -12.42
CA LYS A 105 -2.17 -10.91 -13.39
C LYS A 105 -1.45 -12.15 -12.87
N VAL A 106 -2.15 -13.26 -12.85
CA VAL A 106 -1.69 -14.55 -12.37
C VAL A 106 -1.69 -15.52 -13.54
N VAL A 107 -0.50 -15.91 -13.99
CA VAL A 107 -0.32 -16.91 -15.04
C VAL A 107 0.03 -18.23 -14.37
N VAL A 108 -0.82 -19.23 -14.56
CA VAL A 108 -0.64 -20.59 -14.05
C VAL A 108 -0.22 -21.49 -15.21
N THR A 109 0.90 -22.19 -15.07
CA THR A 109 1.39 -23.12 -16.10
C THR A 109 1.97 -24.35 -15.43
N LYS A 110 1.35 -25.51 -15.65
CA LYS A 110 1.75 -26.80 -15.08
C LYS A 110 1.94 -26.76 -13.56
N GLY A 111 1.11 -25.96 -12.88
CA GLY A 111 1.14 -25.78 -11.44
C GLY A 111 2.10 -24.71 -10.91
N ASP A 112 2.94 -24.11 -11.76
CA ASP A 112 3.74 -22.95 -11.40
C ASP A 112 2.93 -21.65 -11.58
N ALA A 113 3.06 -20.73 -10.61
CA ALA A 113 2.40 -19.44 -10.64
C ALA A 113 3.41 -18.33 -10.94
N VAL A 114 3.13 -17.50 -11.94
CA VAL A 114 3.83 -16.23 -12.18
C VAL A 114 2.85 -15.10 -11.93
N ILE A 115 3.22 -14.15 -11.08
CA ILE A 115 2.35 -13.03 -10.70
C ILE A 115 3.03 -11.74 -11.08
N THR A 116 2.35 -10.96 -11.91
CA THR A 116 2.74 -9.62 -12.32
C THR A 116 1.69 -8.62 -11.85
N MET A 117 2.11 -7.39 -11.55
CA MET A 117 1.20 -6.26 -11.46
C MET A 117 1.09 -5.57 -12.81
N GLU A 118 -0.13 -5.19 -13.20
CA GLU A 118 -0.39 -4.51 -14.47
C GLU A 118 -1.23 -3.24 -14.27
N THR A 119 -1.09 -2.31 -15.22
CA THR A 119 -1.80 -1.03 -15.22
C THR A 119 -3.30 -1.18 -15.50
N ALA A 120 -3.70 -2.27 -16.15
CA ALA A 120 -5.07 -2.69 -16.40
C ALA A 120 -5.08 -4.19 -16.70
N GLN A 121 -6.25 -4.79 -16.74
CA GLN A 121 -6.42 -6.14 -17.30
C GLN A 121 -5.95 -6.16 -18.76
N ASP A 122 -5.17 -7.18 -19.12
CA ASP A 122 -4.58 -7.36 -20.46
C ASP A 122 -3.71 -6.17 -20.94
N ALA A 123 -3.05 -5.46 -20.02
CA ALA A 123 -2.21 -4.34 -20.39
C ALA A 123 -1.05 -4.77 -21.30
N ALA A 124 -0.92 -4.14 -22.47
CA ALA A 124 0.15 -4.42 -23.42
C ALA A 124 1.54 -3.95 -22.94
N SER A 125 1.60 -3.10 -21.90
CA SER A 125 2.83 -2.57 -21.34
C SER A 125 2.65 -2.14 -19.88
N GLY A 126 3.76 -2.02 -19.15
CA GLY A 126 3.74 -1.66 -17.74
C GLY A 126 3.43 -2.84 -16.81
N SER A 127 4.01 -4.01 -17.09
CA SER A 127 3.91 -5.19 -16.21
C SER A 127 5.16 -5.25 -15.32
N VAL A 128 4.96 -5.42 -14.01
CA VAL A 128 6.05 -5.60 -13.04
C VAL A 128 5.96 -7.00 -12.43
N PRO A 129 6.96 -7.88 -12.60
CA PRO A 129 6.96 -9.20 -11.98
C PRO A 129 7.15 -9.09 -10.47
N LEU A 130 6.32 -9.82 -9.73
CA LEU A 130 6.36 -9.87 -8.27
C LEU A 130 6.59 -11.29 -7.72
N PHE A 131 6.14 -12.32 -8.44
CA PHE A 131 6.31 -13.71 -8.05
C PHE A 131 6.59 -14.62 -9.28
N PRO A 132 7.46 -15.62 -9.16
CA PRO A 132 8.46 -15.75 -8.10
C PRO A 132 9.32 -14.49 -8.08
N VAL A 133 9.72 -14.02 -6.89
CA VAL A 133 10.67 -12.91 -6.81
C VAL A 133 11.88 -13.40 -7.57
N ALA A 134 12.17 -12.83 -8.74
CA ALA A 134 13.38 -13.16 -9.45
C ALA A 134 14.51 -13.08 -8.42
N ALA A 135 15.29 -14.15 -8.26
CA ALA A 135 16.58 -14.01 -7.64
C ALA A 135 17.26 -12.93 -8.48
N THR A 136 17.29 -11.69 -7.97
CA THR A 136 18.17 -10.68 -8.52
C THR A 136 19.54 -11.32 -8.41
N SER A 137 20.05 -11.82 -9.53
CA SER A 137 21.46 -12.16 -9.65
C SER A 137 22.19 -10.91 -9.23
N VAL A 138 22.70 -10.95 -8.00
CA VAL A 138 23.65 -9.97 -7.49
C VAL A 138 24.95 -10.31 -8.20
N ASP A 139 25.07 -9.84 -9.43
CA ASP A 139 26.33 -9.67 -10.13
C ASP A 139 26.72 -8.18 -10.06
#